data_AF-A0A0F9IVU9-F1
#
_entry.id   AF-A0A0F9IVU9-F1
#
_cell.length_a   1.000
_cell.length_b   1.000
_cell.length_c   1.000
_cell.angle_alpha   90.00
_cell.angle_beta   90.00
_cell.angle_gamma   90.00
#
_symmetry.space_group_name_H-M   'P 1'
#
loop_
_entity.id
_entity.type
_entity.pdbx_description
1 polymer ?
#
loop_
_entity_poly.entity_id
_entity_poly.type
_entity_poly.pdbx_seq_one_letter_code
_entity_poly.pdbx_strand_id
1 'polypeptide(L)'
;MTENNQNLIIFTGQSGIKAEECLNRLNQPKIKDLKTFYLEKQIVKDYHGNIKQFLTEDILFQSDQWHESFNNTYNEIKNISPSNKIFLSFHASYYHQDTCELFSVLNFKSLLKLKDRVKCIIVFIDDIYDIYKRLLAQGEMFDDIMYYNDAYKTIYKSILNLISILEWRQLEINVTRLLANMFGVEFYIVAIKHPVFLIRRLIDNKHEDLGIFYLAHPISTIRRSSVSIIPNFAAEINNFAKKIIEKFDNFVLFLPGTIDELKIKYIQKDNHEVFIPKFFPRLDAPYPEDKQIGPPLIKRLEEIDIFDPPKCNISTINPDDEKRISSLLHQLSDLIRLQVTSRDLNLINQSKNGVIAYRPYFPDKLSGGVRAEMKYNSKLCKRDKRRNNVIISVNEDQAKARILRFFLFILTSIKGITNQLEIKIKDERDTWLRDIDMKKNFSDDMYLKNNFNQIREKLEKILPKDYVFKDFKYERSETFTKGLFAAQLENRENNYQKIRDGLIDDEISKLVKSENYKRFEDPDLIKIEEIF
;
A
#
# COMPACT_ATOMS: atom_id res chain seq x y z
N MET A 1 22.85 29.56 0.49
CA MET A 1 21.55 30.08 0.96
C MET A 1 21.46 29.79 2.44
N THR A 2 21.13 30.78 3.28
CA THR A 2 20.96 30.56 4.72
C THR A 2 19.59 29.92 4.97
N GLU A 3 19.54 28.70 5.50
CA GLU A 3 18.31 27.95 5.80
C GLU A 3 17.28 28.73 6.64
N ASN A 4 17.71 29.78 7.34
CA ASN A 4 16.89 30.60 8.24
C ASN A 4 15.68 31.31 7.58
N ASN A 5 15.53 31.28 6.25
CA ASN A 5 14.38 31.90 5.56
C ASN A 5 13.30 30.90 5.10
N GLN A 6 13.52 29.59 5.22
CA GLN A 6 12.56 28.58 4.76
C GLN A 6 11.44 28.35 5.79
N ASN A 7 10.37 29.13 5.69
CA ASN A 7 9.27 29.15 6.65
C ASN A 7 7.90 28.76 6.04
N LEU A 8 7.84 28.46 4.74
CA LEU A 8 6.61 28.15 3.99
C LEU A 8 6.53 26.65 3.66
N ILE A 9 5.41 26.03 4.00
CA ILE A 9 5.04 24.67 3.58
C ILE A 9 3.86 24.76 2.62
N ILE A 10 3.98 24.11 1.46
CA ILE A 10 2.89 24.04 0.49
C ILE A 10 2.19 22.70 0.61
N PHE A 11 0.87 22.74 0.65
CA PHE A 11 0.01 21.56 0.68
C PHE A 11 -0.88 21.52 -0.55
N THR A 12 -0.98 20.34 -1.14
CA THR A 12 -1.91 20.05 -2.24
C THR A 12 -2.64 18.74 -1.95
N GLY A 13 -3.60 18.38 -2.81
CA GLY A 13 -4.42 17.18 -2.66
C GLY A 13 -5.75 17.39 -3.35
N GLN A 14 -6.27 16.38 -4.03
CA GLN A 14 -7.53 16.48 -4.79
C GLN A 14 -8.75 16.82 -3.93
N SER A 15 -9.84 17.27 -4.55
CA SER A 15 -11.11 17.47 -3.84
C SER A 15 -11.58 16.19 -3.17
N GLY A 16 -12.28 16.35 -2.04
CA GLY A 16 -12.63 15.24 -1.15
C GLY A 16 -11.56 14.89 -0.11
N ILE A 17 -10.30 15.32 -0.28
CA ILE A 17 -9.28 15.19 0.80
C ILE A 17 -9.64 16.01 2.04
N LYS A 18 -10.39 17.10 1.86
CA LYS A 18 -10.70 18.10 2.90
C LYS A 18 -9.41 18.69 3.50
N ALA A 19 -8.56 19.25 2.62
CA ALA A 19 -7.24 19.77 2.98
C ALA A 19 -7.30 20.81 4.12
N GLU A 20 -8.32 21.66 4.16
CA GLU A 20 -8.53 22.60 5.27
C GLU A 20 -8.69 21.89 6.62
N GLU A 21 -9.49 20.84 6.69
CA GLU A 21 -9.67 20.06 7.92
C GLU A 21 -8.38 19.33 8.31
N CYS A 22 -7.63 18.83 7.32
CA CYS A 22 -6.31 18.25 7.53
C CYS A 22 -5.34 19.26 8.16
N LEU A 23 -5.30 20.49 7.66
CA LEU A 23 -4.44 21.56 8.20
C LEU A 23 -4.90 22.05 9.57
N ASN A 24 -6.21 22.07 9.83
CA ASN A 24 -6.75 22.38 11.14
C ASN A 24 -6.32 21.35 12.19
N ARG A 25 -6.36 20.05 11.87
CA ARG A 25 -5.84 18.96 12.71
C ARG A 25 -4.32 19.04 12.88
N LEU A 26 -3.59 19.38 11.82
CA LEU A 26 -2.14 19.58 11.88
C LEU A 26 -1.73 20.73 12.81
N ASN A 27 -2.59 21.74 12.95
CA ASN A 27 -2.42 22.84 13.89
C ASN A 27 -2.88 22.50 15.32
N GLN A 28 -3.05 21.22 15.67
CA GLN A 28 -3.37 20.76 17.02
C GLN A 28 -2.22 19.89 17.57
N PRO A 29 -1.54 20.30 18.65
CA PRO A 29 -1.69 21.56 19.38
C PRO A 29 -1.28 22.79 18.55
N LYS A 30 -1.80 23.97 18.93
CA LYS A 30 -1.63 25.23 18.19
C LYS A 30 -0.16 25.52 17.92
N ILE A 31 0.20 25.60 16.64
CA ILE A 31 1.53 26.00 16.19
C ILE A 31 1.65 27.51 16.39
N LYS A 32 2.65 27.91 17.18
CA LYS A 32 2.91 29.32 17.48
C LYS A 32 3.20 30.08 16.17
N ASP A 33 2.57 31.25 16.03
CA ASP A 33 2.75 32.18 14.91
C ASP A 33 2.47 31.59 13.52
N LEU A 34 1.72 30.48 13.43
CA LEU A 34 1.29 29.90 12.17
C LEU A 34 0.27 30.80 11.46
N LYS A 35 0.48 31.03 10.17
CA LYS A 35 -0.49 31.62 9.24
C LYS A 35 -0.85 30.59 8.17
N THR A 36 -2.13 30.42 7.90
CA THR A 36 -2.61 29.47 6.89
C THR A 36 -3.39 30.22 5.81
N PHE A 37 -3.03 29.96 4.55
CA PHE A 37 -3.65 30.52 3.36
C PHE A 37 -4.30 29.41 2.55
N TYR A 38 -5.52 29.66 2.09
CA TYR A 38 -6.30 28.76 1.24
C TYR A 38 -6.66 29.52 -0.03
N LEU A 39 -6.13 29.09 -1.17
CA LEU A 39 -6.29 29.85 -2.40
C LEU A 39 -7.74 29.84 -2.90
N GLU A 40 -8.45 28.73 -2.74
CA GLU A 40 -9.87 28.58 -3.08
C GLU A 40 -10.74 29.61 -2.33
N LYS A 41 -10.39 29.93 -1.08
CA LYS A 41 -11.11 30.94 -0.30
C LYS A 41 -10.88 32.36 -0.81
N GLN A 42 -9.73 32.61 -1.44
CA GLN A 42 -9.46 33.90 -2.05
C GLN A 42 -10.32 34.07 -3.30
N ILE A 43 -10.44 33.03 -4.13
CA ILE A 43 -11.33 33.06 -5.30
C ILE A 43 -12.79 33.28 -4.92
N VAL A 44 -13.28 32.57 -3.90
CA VAL A 44 -14.66 32.72 -3.46
C VAL A 44 -14.96 34.16 -3.02
N LYS A 45 -13.99 34.86 -2.44
CA LYS A 45 -14.14 36.28 -2.10
C LYS A 45 -14.18 37.17 -3.34
N ASP A 46 -13.31 36.90 -4.31
CA ASP A 46 -13.11 37.75 -5.49
C ASP A 46 -14.24 37.55 -6.53
N TYR A 47 -14.75 36.33 -6.71
CA TYR A 47 -15.80 35.98 -7.67
C TYR A 47 -17.24 36.27 -7.17
N HIS A 48 -17.45 36.52 -5.87
CA HIS A 48 -18.78 36.72 -5.26
C HIS A 48 -19.79 35.55 -5.45
N GLY A 49 -19.29 34.33 -5.63
CA GLY A 49 -20.09 33.11 -5.77
C GLY A 49 -19.51 31.95 -4.96
N ASN A 50 -19.97 30.73 -5.20
CA ASN A 50 -19.33 29.55 -4.61
C ASN A 50 -18.33 28.90 -5.58
N ILE A 51 -17.39 28.12 -5.05
CA ILE A 51 -16.34 27.49 -5.86
C ILE A 51 -16.90 26.52 -6.92
N LYS A 52 -18.05 25.87 -6.67
CA LYS A 52 -18.67 24.94 -7.63
C LYS A 52 -19.17 25.67 -8.87
N GLN A 53 -19.83 26.82 -8.69
CA GLN A 53 -20.25 27.70 -9.79
C GLN A 53 -19.05 28.23 -10.56
N PHE A 54 -18.01 28.68 -9.86
CA PHE A 54 -16.80 29.15 -10.50
C PHE A 54 -16.13 28.07 -11.37
N LEU A 55 -16.11 26.81 -10.92
CA LEU A 55 -15.53 25.69 -11.68
C LEU A 55 -16.33 25.27 -12.92
N THR A 56 -17.53 25.82 -13.13
CA THR A 56 -18.33 25.66 -14.36
C THR A 56 -18.17 26.81 -15.34
N GLU A 57 -17.42 27.86 -14.97
CA GLU A 57 -17.17 29.01 -15.86
C GLU A 57 -16.17 28.67 -16.97
N ASP A 58 -16.03 29.57 -17.95
CA ASP A 58 -15.02 29.44 -19.00
C ASP A 58 -13.59 29.30 -18.45
N ILE A 59 -12.79 28.40 -19.02
CA ILE A 59 -11.43 28.07 -18.52
C ILE A 59 -10.49 29.29 -18.57
N LEU A 60 -10.63 30.17 -19.56
CA LEU A 60 -9.79 31.39 -19.63
C LEU A 60 -10.17 32.36 -18.51
N PHE A 61 -11.47 32.56 -18.29
CA PHE A 61 -11.95 33.35 -17.16
C PHE A 61 -11.46 32.79 -15.81
N GLN A 62 -11.58 31.47 -15.63
CA GLN A 62 -11.06 30.81 -14.44
C GLN A 62 -9.55 31.06 -14.27
N SER A 63 -8.77 30.89 -15.34
CA SER A 63 -7.32 31.11 -15.33
C SER A 63 -6.94 32.53 -14.88
N ASP A 64 -7.65 33.56 -15.38
CA ASP A 64 -7.39 34.95 -15.00
C ASP A 64 -7.71 35.20 -13.51
N GLN A 65 -8.82 34.67 -13.01
CA GLN A 65 -9.19 34.77 -11.59
C GLN A 65 -8.20 34.05 -10.67
N TRP A 66 -7.74 32.85 -11.06
CA TRP A 66 -6.67 32.15 -10.33
C TRP A 66 -5.39 32.99 -10.31
N HIS A 67 -5.02 33.59 -11.45
CA HIS A 67 -3.83 34.43 -11.53
C HIS A 67 -3.88 35.61 -10.55
N GLU A 68 -5.02 36.29 -10.47
CA GLU A 68 -5.26 37.40 -9.56
C GLU A 68 -5.20 36.95 -8.09
N SER A 69 -5.94 35.90 -7.74
CA SER A 69 -5.93 35.29 -6.40
C SER A 69 -4.54 34.85 -5.95
N PHE A 70 -3.72 34.29 -6.86
CA PHE A 70 -2.32 33.95 -6.59
C PHE A 70 -1.48 35.19 -6.29
N ASN A 71 -1.64 36.26 -7.06
CA ASN A 71 -0.89 37.50 -6.85
C ASN A 71 -1.26 38.16 -5.51
N ASN A 72 -2.54 38.17 -5.16
CA ASN A 72 -3.03 38.68 -3.88
C ASN A 72 -2.43 37.88 -2.71
N THR A 73 -2.54 36.55 -2.77
CA THR A 73 -1.97 35.64 -1.76
C THR A 73 -0.44 35.80 -1.65
N TYR A 74 0.26 35.93 -2.78
CA TYR A 74 1.71 36.19 -2.80
C TYR A 74 2.07 37.49 -2.07
N ASN A 75 1.34 38.59 -2.33
CA ASN A 75 1.58 39.88 -1.70
C ASN A 75 1.35 39.80 -0.18
N GLU A 76 0.31 39.09 0.27
CA GLU A 76 0.08 38.84 1.69
C GLU A 76 1.24 38.05 2.32
N ILE A 77 1.65 36.94 1.71
CA ILE A 77 2.76 36.11 2.21
C ILE A 77 4.06 36.91 2.27
N LYS A 78 4.36 37.70 1.24
CA LYS A 78 5.58 38.51 1.14
C LYS A 78 5.74 39.45 2.34
N ASN A 79 4.65 39.99 2.86
CA ASN A 79 4.66 40.94 3.97
C ASN A 79 4.76 40.26 5.36
N ILE A 80 4.73 38.93 5.43
CA ILE A 80 4.82 38.18 6.68
C ILE A 80 6.29 37.93 7.04
N SER A 81 6.65 38.22 8.29
CA SER A 81 7.99 37.96 8.85
C SER A 81 8.49 36.54 8.56
N PRO A 82 9.76 36.34 8.17
CA PRO A 82 10.38 35.01 8.04
C PRO A 82 10.31 34.15 9.31
N SER A 83 10.16 34.77 10.49
CA SER A 83 9.99 34.05 11.76
C SER A 83 8.67 33.28 11.89
N ASN A 84 7.65 33.68 11.14
CA ASN A 84 6.31 33.09 11.24
C ASN A 84 6.23 31.86 10.33
N LYS A 85 5.67 30.75 10.80
CA LYS A 85 5.43 29.58 9.93
C LYS A 85 4.23 29.86 9.02
N ILE A 86 4.32 29.44 7.77
CA ILE A 86 3.25 29.66 6.79
C ILE A 86 2.85 28.33 6.17
N PHE A 87 1.55 28.04 6.16
CA PHE A 87 0.96 26.99 5.36
C PHE A 87 0.20 27.61 4.19
N LEU A 88 0.50 27.17 2.97
CA LEU A 88 -0.24 27.54 1.77
C LEU A 88 -0.89 26.28 1.19
N SER A 89 -2.21 26.28 1.06
CA SER A 89 -2.98 25.17 0.53
C SER A 89 -3.70 25.56 -0.75
N PHE A 90 -3.67 24.68 -1.74
CA PHE A 90 -4.45 24.77 -2.98
C PHE A 90 -4.50 23.41 -3.68
N HIS A 91 -5.45 23.21 -4.60
CA HIS A 91 -5.42 22.07 -5.51
C HIS A 91 -4.43 22.31 -6.66
N ALA A 92 -3.58 21.33 -6.98
CA ALA A 92 -2.68 21.41 -8.13
C ALA A 92 -3.42 21.21 -9.46
N SER A 93 -4.57 20.53 -9.41
CA SER A 93 -5.45 20.26 -10.53
C SER A 93 -6.93 20.29 -10.11
N TYR A 94 -7.78 20.75 -11.01
CA TYR A 94 -9.22 20.90 -10.83
C TYR A 94 -9.98 20.05 -11.85
N TYR A 95 -11.18 19.63 -11.49
CA TYR A 95 -12.09 18.88 -12.35
C TYR A 95 -13.22 19.78 -12.81
N HIS A 96 -13.35 19.96 -14.12
CA HIS A 96 -14.43 20.72 -14.74
C HIS A 96 -15.68 19.84 -14.82
N GLN A 97 -16.78 20.25 -14.18
CA GLN A 97 -17.96 19.38 -14.04
C GLN A 97 -18.67 19.12 -15.37
N ASP A 98 -18.77 20.11 -16.25
CA ASP A 98 -19.50 19.97 -17.51
C ASP A 98 -18.70 19.24 -18.60
N THR A 99 -17.42 19.57 -18.78
CA THR A 99 -16.56 18.94 -19.79
C THR A 99 -15.93 17.63 -19.31
N CYS A 100 -15.99 17.34 -18.01
CA CYS A 100 -15.30 16.22 -17.38
C CYS A 100 -13.76 16.25 -17.58
N GLU A 101 -13.19 17.44 -17.78
CA GLU A 101 -11.77 17.63 -18.01
C GLU A 101 -11.02 17.91 -16.70
N LEU A 102 -9.80 17.39 -16.62
CA LEU A 102 -8.85 17.74 -15.56
C LEU A 102 -7.87 18.80 -16.08
N PHE A 103 -7.76 19.92 -15.38
CA PHE A 103 -6.89 21.03 -15.77
C PHE A 103 -6.13 21.60 -14.59
N SER A 104 -5.00 22.26 -14.86
CA SER A 104 -4.20 22.95 -13.86
C SER A 104 -4.18 24.43 -14.16
N VAL A 105 -4.50 25.23 -13.15
CA VAL A 105 -4.54 26.70 -13.18
C VAL A 105 -3.38 27.32 -12.41
N LEU A 106 -2.36 26.50 -12.08
CA LEU A 106 -1.23 26.97 -11.31
C LEU A 106 -0.43 28.01 -12.09
N ASN A 107 -0.35 29.22 -11.55
CA ASN A 107 0.57 30.23 -12.01
C ASN A 107 1.98 29.97 -11.45
N PHE A 108 2.72 29.08 -12.12
CA PHE A 108 4.09 28.76 -11.74
C PHE A 108 4.99 29.99 -11.62
N LYS A 109 4.81 31.01 -12.48
CA LYS A 109 5.62 32.24 -12.46
C LYS A 109 5.45 33.02 -11.16
N SER A 110 4.21 33.15 -10.66
CA SER A 110 3.96 33.83 -9.38
C SER A 110 4.38 32.96 -8.19
N LEU A 111 4.11 31.65 -8.22
CA LEU A 111 4.54 30.72 -7.18
C LEU A 111 6.07 30.70 -7.02
N LEU A 112 6.83 30.72 -8.11
CA LEU A 112 8.29 30.73 -8.09
C LEU A 112 8.89 31.92 -7.37
N LYS A 113 8.16 33.04 -7.23
CA LYS A 113 8.61 34.19 -6.43
C LYS A 113 8.74 33.85 -4.93
N LEU A 114 8.12 32.76 -4.47
CA LEU A 114 8.21 32.27 -3.10
C LEU A 114 9.33 31.24 -2.88
N LYS A 115 10.09 30.88 -3.93
CA LYS A 115 11.04 29.76 -3.92
C LYS A 115 11.95 29.72 -2.70
N ASP A 116 12.56 30.85 -2.35
CA ASP A 116 13.54 30.92 -1.26
C ASP A 116 12.93 30.76 0.14
N ARG A 117 11.58 30.79 0.25
CA ARG A 117 10.84 30.57 1.50
C ARG A 117 10.27 29.17 1.63
N VAL A 118 10.12 28.44 0.53
CA VAL A 118 9.53 27.10 0.56
C VAL A 118 10.53 26.14 1.18
N LYS A 119 10.10 25.43 2.23
CA LYS A 119 10.89 24.36 2.86
C LYS A 119 10.63 23.01 2.19
N CYS A 120 9.37 22.66 2.00
CA CYS A 120 8.96 21.43 1.34
C CYS A 120 7.53 21.55 0.82
N ILE A 121 7.14 20.57 -0.01
CA ILE A 121 5.78 20.42 -0.53
C ILE A 121 5.23 19.05 -0.16
N ILE A 122 3.99 19.03 0.30
CA ILE A 122 3.29 17.82 0.73
C ILE A 122 1.99 17.68 -0.08
N VAL A 123 1.84 16.58 -0.81
CA VAL A 123 0.56 16.21 -1.42
C VAL A 123 -0.16 15.20 -0.53
N PHE A 124 -1.39 15.54 -0.16
CA PHE A 124 -2.30 14.65 0.54
C PHE A 124 -3.01 13.72 -0.43
N ILE A 125 -3.03 12.43 -0.09
CA ILE A 125 -3.72 11.39 -0.85
C ILE A 125 -4.57 10.52 0.07
N ASP A 126 -5.53 9.80 -0.50
CA ASP A 126 -6.32 8.82 0.25
C ASP A 126 -6.82 7.70 -0.69
N ASP A 127 -7.51 6.72 -0.09
CA ASP A 127 -8.31 5.71 -0.79
C ASP A 127 -9.35 6.36 -1.70
N ILE A 128 -9.38 5.95 -2.97
CA ILE A 128 -10.36 6.41 -3.95
C ILE A 128 -11.80 6.17 -3.49
N TYR A 129 -12.04 5.12 -2.70
CA TYR A 129 -13.37 4.80 -2.18
C TYR A 129 -13.83 5.80 -1.13
N ASP A 130 -12.93 6.24 -0.26
CA ASP A 130 -13.26 7.19 0.80
C ASP A 130 -13.35 8.60 0.22
N ILE A 131 -12.53 8.93 -0.78
CA ILE A 131 -12.70 10.15 -1.58
C ILE A 131 -14.04 10.16 -2.31
N TYR A 132 -14.38 9.06 -2.99
CA TYR A 132 -15.66 8.93 -3.69
C TYR A 132 -16.83 9.15 -2.72
N LYS A 133 -16.82 8.48 -1.57
CA LYS A 133 -17.83 8.65 -0.52
C LYS A 133 -17.94 10.09 -0.03
N ARG A 134 -16.83 10.81 0.16
CA ARG A 134 -16.85 12.24 0.52
C ARG A 134 -17.47 13.08 -0.59
N LEU A 135 -17.20 12.75 -1.86
CA LEU A 135 -17.76 13.43 -3.03
C LEU A 135 -19.23 13.06 -3.32
N LEU A 136 -19.79 12.03 -2.66
CA LEU A 136 -21.23 11.73 -2.65
C LEU A 136 -22.02 12.58 -1.65
N ALA A 137 -21.36 13.35 -0.78
CA ALA A 137 -22.06 14.17 0.21
C ALA A 137 -22.92 15.24 -0.47
N GLN A 138 -23.97 15.70 0.21
CA GLN A 138 -24.91 16.65 -0.37
C GLN A 138 -24.20 17.93 -0.85
N GLY A 139 -24.44 18.31 -2.11
CA GLY A 139 -23.83 19.49 -2.74
C GLY A 139 -22.44 19.25 -3.33
N GLU A 140 -21.83 18.10 -3.09
CA GLU A 140 -20.55 17.72 -3.68
C GLU A 140 -20.72 17.28 -5.15
N MET A 141 -19.62 16.83 -5.76
CA MET A 141 -19.53 16.60 -7.21
C MET A 141 -20.38 15.40 -7.69
N PHE A 142 -20.49 14.35 -6.89
CA PHE A 142 -21.17 13.11 -7.26
C PHE A 142 -22.46 12.91 -6.46
N ASP A 143 -23.02 13.99 -5.90
CA ASP A 143 -24.23 13.91 -5.09
C ASP A 143 -25.43 13.37 -5.88
N ASP A 144 -25.47 13.61 -7.20
CA ASP A 144 -26.49 13.14 -8.14
C ASP A 144 -26.63 11.61 -8.16
N ILE A 145 -25.54 10.88 -7.92
CA ILE A 145 -25.50 9.41 -7.89
C ILE A 145 -26.53 8.83 -6.91
N MET A 146 -26.77 9.53 -5.79
CA MET A 146 -27.67 9.09 -4.72
C MET A 146 -29.17 9.18 -5.07
N TYR A 147 -29.49 9.72 -6.25
CA TYR A 147 -30.87 9.92 -6.71
C TYR A 147 -31.28 9.04 -7.90
N TYR A 148 -30.36 8.26 -8.48
CA TYR A 148 -30.71 7.32 -9.54
C TYR A 148 -31.40 6.07 -8.99
N ASN A 149 -32.39 5.58 -9.74
CA ASN A 149 -33.12 4.34 -9.44
C ASN A 149 -32.68 3.15 -10.32
N ASP A 150 -31.83 3.38 -11.33
CA ASP A 150 -31.34 2.36 -12.26
C ASP A 150 -30.03 1.76 -11.74
N ALA A 151 -30.10 0.54 -11.21
CA ALA A 151 -28.96 -0.11 -10.57
C ALA A 151 -27.73 -0.25 -11.49
N TYR A 152 -27.93 -0.61 -12.76
CA TYR A 152 -26.84 -0.74 -13.72
C TYR A 152 -26.17 0.61 -13.97
N LYS A 153 -26.94 1.66 -14.28
CA LYS A 153 -26.38 2.99 -14.54
C LYS A 153 -25.67 3.56 -13.33
N THR A 154 -26.21 3.37 -12.12
CA THR A 154 -25.59 3.86 -10.90
C THR A 154 -24.24 3.19 -10.65
N ILE A 155 -24.16 1.86 -10.74
CA ILE A 155 -22.90 1.13 -10.57
C ILE A 155 -21.90 1.48 -11.66
N TYR A 156 -22.35 1.53 -12.91
CA TYR A 156 -21.52 1.93 -14.05
C TYR A 156 -20.89 3.31 -13.81
N LYS A 157 -21.71 4.30 -13.43
CA LYS A 157 -21.23 5.65 -13.10
C LYS A 157 -20.30 5.66 -11.90
N SER A 158 -20.60 4.91 -10.83
CA SER A 158 -19.70 4.77 -9.68
C SER A 158 -18.32 4.25 -10.08
N ILE A 159 -18.24 3.25 -10.96
CA ILE A 159 -16.96 2.70 -11.45
C ILE A 159 -16.21 3.75 -12.28
N LEU A 160 -16.88 4.45 -13.19
CA LEU A 160 -16.26 5.53 -13.97
C LEU A 160 -15.76 6.68 -13.08
N ASN A 161 -16.55 7.11 -12.11
CA ASN A 161 -16.14 8.15 -11.16
C ASN A 161 -14.91 7.73 -10.35
N LEU A 162 -14.81 6.46 -9.95
CA LEU A 162 -13.62 5.92 -9.30
C LEU A 162 -12.38 5.95 -10.22
N ILE A 163 -12.55 5.68 -11.51
CA ILE A 163 -11.48 5.82 -12.51
C ILE A 163 -11.07 7.29 -12.63
N SER A 164 -12.01 8.23 -12.72
CA SER A 164 -11.71 9.67 -12.78
C SER A 164 -10.98 10.15 -11.52
N ILE A 165 -11.35 9.67 -10.33
CA ILE A 165 -10.64 9.98 -9.07
C ILE A 165 -9.20 9.44 -9.11
N LEU A 166 -8.98 8.25 -9.66
CA LEU A 166 -7.62 7.71 -9.82
C LEU A 166 -6.78 8.63 -10.73
N GLU A 167 -7.32 9.03 -11.88
CA GLU A 167 -6.63 9.91 -12.83
C GLU A 167 -6.33 11.28 -12.21
N TRP A 168 -7.31 11.84 -11.50
CA TRP A 168 -7.15 13.11 -10.79
C TRP A 168 -6.03 13.05 -9.77
N ARG A 169 -6.00 12.02 -8.91
CA ARG A 169 -4.93 11.83 -7.92
C ARG A 169 -3.56 11.78 -8.59
N GLN A 170 -3.44 11.08 -9.71
CA GLN A 170 -2.18 10.96 -10.43
C GLN A 170 -1.73 12.29 -11.04
N LEU A 171 -2.65 13.07 -11.59
CA LEU A 171 -2.36 14.41 -12.09
C LEU A 171 -1.94 15.35 -10.96
N GLU A 172 -2.68 15.35 -9.84
CA GLU A 172 -2.39 16.13 -8.64
C GLU A 172 -0.95 15.89 -8.14
N ILE A 173 -0.56 14.62 -8.01
CA ILE A 173 0.80 14.20 -7.63
C ILE A 173 1.84 14.71 -8.63
N ASN A 174 1.58 14.57 -9.93
CA ASN A 174 2.54 14.92 -10.98
C ASN A 174 2.78 16.43 -11.07
N VAL A 175 1.71 17.23 -11.05
CA VAL A 175 1.80 18.69 -11.08
C VAL A 175 2.48 19.19 -9.80
N THR A 176 2.14 18.64 -8.64
CA THR A 176 2.78 19.00 -7.38
C THR A 176 4.28 18.65 -7.38
N ARG A 177 4.65 17.49 -7.93
CA ARG A 177 6.05 17.10 -8.08
C ARG A 177 6.82 18.04 -9.00
N LEU A 178 6.22 18.45 -10.12
CA LEU A 178 6.82 19.44 -11.02
C LEU A 178 7.09 20.74 -10.28
N LEU A 179 6.11 21.22 -9.50
CA LEU A 179 6.26 22.41 -8.67
C LEU A 179 7.41 22.28 -7.66
N ALA A 180 7.50 21.15 -6.95
CA ALA A 180 8.59 20.89 -5.99
C ALA A 180 9.97 20.87 -6.67
N ASN A 181 10.07 20.26 -7.86
CA ASN A 181 11.30 20.26 -8.65
C ASN A 181 11.72 21.67 -9.06
N MET A 182 10.77 22.53 -9.46
CA MET A 182 11.04 23.92 -9.83
C MET A 182 11.54 24.75 -8.64
N PHE A 183 10.99 24.49 -7.45
CA PHE A 183 11.48 25.06 -6.21
C PHE A 183 12.81 24.46 -5.73
N GLY A 184 13.15 23.24 -6.15
CA GLY A 184 14.34 22.54 -5.66
C GLY A 184 14.22 22.15 -4.19
N VAL A 185 13.02 21.75 -3.77
CA VAL A 185 12.69 21.39 -2.38
C VAL A 185 12.18 19.95 -2.30
N GLU A 186 12.16 19.41 -1.09
CA GLU A 186 11.63 18.06 -0.85
C GLU A 186 10.13 17.96 -1.16
N PHE A 187 9.76 16.84 -1.78
CA PHE A 187 8.39 16.49 -2.14
C PHE A 187 7.96 15.23 -1.41
N TYR A 188 6.85 15.31 -0.68
CA TYR A 188 6.29 14.17 0.05
C TYR A 188 4.87 13.87 -0.40
N ILE A 189 4.61 12.59 -0.65
CA ILE A 189 3.27 12.04 -0.79
C ILE A 189 2.86 11.47 0.58
N VAL A 190 1.74 11.94 1.13
CA VAL A 190 1.29 11.52 2.45
C VAL A 190 -0.18 11.12 2.41
N ALA A 191 -0.47 9.89 2.78
CA ALA A 191 -1.84 9.45 2.98
C ALA A 191 -2.46 10.14 4.20
N ILE A 192 -3.70 10.61 4.09
CA ILE A 192 -4.34 11.33 5.21
C ILE A 192 -4.68 10.45 6.41
N LYS A 193 -4.56 9.13 6.27
CA LYS A 193 -4.66 8.15 7.37
C LYS A 193 -3.35 7.99 8.16
N HIS A 194 -2.29 8.69 7.76
CA HIS A 194 -1.14 8.85 8.62
C HIS A 194 -1.44 9.77 9.80
N PRO A 195 -0.73 9.60 10.93
CA PRO A 195 -1.00 10.37 12.13
C PRO A 195 -0.37 11.77 12.03
N VAL A 196 -0.99 12.74 12.71
CA VAL A 196 -0.59 14.16 12.67
C VAL A 196 0.90 14.36 12.96
N PHE A 197 1.45 13.68 13.97
CA PHE A 197 2.85 13.85 14.36
C PHE A 197 3.84 13.50 13.24
N LEU A 198 3.49 12.58 12.32
CA LEU A 198 4.36 12.18 11.22
C LEU A 198 4.66 13.39 10.32
N ILE A 199 3.62 14.15 10.00
CA ILE A 199 3.74 15.35 9.16
C ILE A 199 4.40 16.48 9.94
N ARG A 200 4.11 16.61 11.25
CA ARG A 200 4.83 17.56 12.12
C ARG A 200 6.34 17.28 12.11
N ARG A 201 6.76 16.01 12.15
CA ARG A 201 8.19 15.65 12.05
C ARG A 201 8.82 16.12 10.73
N LEU A 202 8.13 15.95 9.60
CA LEU A 202 8.58 16.45 8.29
C LEU A 202 8.70 17.99 8.23
N ILE A 203 7.77 18.69 8.89
CA ILE A 203 7.69 20.16 8.87
C ILE A 203 8.65 20.80 9.86
N ASP A 204 8.85 20.20 11.03
CA ASP A 204 9.56 20.83 12.14
C ASP A 204 11.05 20.51 12.13
N ASN A 205 11.44 19.33 11.67
CA ASN A 205 12.85 18.91 11.63
C ASN A 205 13.47 19.21 10.27
N LYS A 206 14.81 19.27 10.22
CA LYS A 206 15.51 19.32 8.95
C LYS A 206 15.43 17.96 8.27
N HIS A 207 15.40 17.97 6.93
CA HIS A 207 15.32 16.73 6.17
C HIS A 207 16.47 15.79 6.52
N GLU A 208 17.69 16.30 6.64
CA GLU A 208 18.91 15.54 6.96
C GLU A 208 18.88 14.81 8.30
N ASP A 209 18.27 15.41 9.34
CA ASP A 209 18.18 14.86 10.69
C ASP A 209 17.12 13.76 10.85
N LEU A 210 16.21 13.65 9.89
CA LEU A 210 15.13 12.66 9.94
C LEU A 210 15.59 11.27 9.48
N GLY A 211 15.16 10.22 10.16
CA GLY A 211 15.18 8.85 9.66
C GLY A 211 13.87 8.55 8.92
N ILE A 212 13.90 8.46 7.58
CA ILE A 212 12.69 8.26 6.76
C ILE A 212 12.71 6.86 6.13
N PHE A 213 11.76 6.04 6.55
CA PHE A 213 11.63 4.64 6.15
C PHE A 213 10.25 4.31 5.58
N TYR A 214 10.21 3.28 4.75
CA TYR A 214 8.98 2.64 4.26
C TYR A 214 8.83 1.24 4.88
N LEU A 215 7.66 0.95 5.45
CA LEU A 215 7.35 -0.37 6.04
C LEU A 215 6.66 -1.29 5.02
N ALA A 216 7.45 -2.12 4.35
CA ALA A 216 6.96 -3.11 3.39
C ALA A 216 6.28 -4.30 4.11
N HIS A 217 5.05 -4.62 3.71
CA HIS A 217 4.29 -5.77 4.25
C HIS A 217 3.20 -6.27 3.26
N PRO A 218 2.77 -7.55 3.33
CA PRO A 218 2.02 -8.21 2.26
C PRO A 218 0.48 -8.01 2.26
N ILE A 219 0.00 -6.77 2.15
CA ILE A 219 -1.42 -6.35 2.25
C ILE A 219 -2.41 -7.30 1.54
N SER A 220 -2.33 -7.44 0.21
CA SER A 220 -3.29 -8.23 -0.59
C SER A 220 -3.22 -9.74 -0.32
N THR A 221 -2.10 -10.23 0.21
CA THR A 221 -1.96 -11.65 0.55
C THR A 221 -2.71 -11.94 1.83
N ILE A 222 -2.48 -11.14 2.88
CA ILE A 222 -3.15 -11.23 4.18
C ILE A 222 -4.66 -11.17 4.03
N ARG A 223 -5.17 -10.32 3.12
CA ARG A 223 -6.61 -10.21 2.88
C ARG A 223 -7.23 -11.47 2.26
N ARG A 224 -6.49 -12.15 1.38
CA ARG A 224 -6.98 -13.31 0.61
C ARG A 224 -6.86 -14.61 1.37
N SER A 225 -5.77 -14.77 2.13
CA SER A 225 -5.66 -15.82 3.15
C SER A 225 -6.65 -15.48 4.25
N SER A 226 -7.75 -16.22 4.38
CA SER A 226 -8.79 -15.96 5.37
C SER A 226 -8.19 -15.60 6.75
N VAL A 227 -8.83 -14.68 7.47
CA VAL A 227 -8.50 -14.24 8.85
C VAL A 227 -8.18 -15.42 9.80
N SER A 228 -8.63 -16.63 9.47
CA SER A 228 -8.29 -17.89 10.16
C SER A 228 -6.81 -18.29 10.15
N ILE A 229 -6.00 -17.87 9.16
CA ILE A 229 -4.59 -18.28 9.09
C ILE A 229 -3.70 -17.36 9.94
N ILE A 230 -4.01 -16.07 10.00
CA ILE A 230 -3.22 -15.07 10.73
C ILE A 230 -4.15 -14.04 11.40
N PRO A 231 -4.88 -14.43 12.47
CA PRO A 231 -5.67 -13.48 13.22
C PRO A 231 -4.77 -12.36 13.74
N ASN A 232 -5.26 -11.11 13.68
CA ASN A 232 -4.62 -9.91 14.22
C ASN A 232 -3.31 -9.42 13.55
N PHE A 233 -2.94 -9.90 12.36
CA PHE A 233 -1.73 -9.42 11.67
C PHE A 233 -1.66 -7.90 11.47
N ALA A 234 -2.80 -7.28 11.12
CA ALA A 234 -2.88 -5.83 11.00
C ALA A 234 -2.52 -5.15 12.34
N ALA A 235 -3.09 -5.64 13.45
CA ALA A 235 -2.79 -5.13 14.79
C ALA A 235 -1.31 -5.29 15.17
N GLU A 236 -0.69 -6.41 14.78
CA GLU A 236 0.74 -6.67 15.01
C GLU A 236 1.63 -5.66 14.27
N ILE A 237 1.39 -5.45 12.96
CA ILE A 237 2.09 -4.42 12.17
C ILE A 237 1.92 -3.05 12.78
N ASN A 238 0.69 -2.72 13.17
CA ASN A 238 0.35 -1.42 13.73
C ASN A 238 1.07 -1.21 15.06
N ASN A 239 1.15 -2.25 15.89
CA ASN A 239 1.91 -2.25 17.13
C ASN A 239 3.42 -2.08 16.86
N PHE A 240 3.98 -2.80 15.89
CA PHE A 240 5.38 -2.68 15.50
C PHE A 240 5.72 -1.26 15.00
N ALA A 241 4.91 -0.72 14.09
CA ALA A 241 5.05 0.64 13.59
C ALA A 241 4.97 1.68 14.72
N LYS A 242 4.01 1.50 15.64
CA LYS A 242 3.84 2.36 16.82
C LYS A 242 5.08 2.33 17.71
N LYS A 243 5.61 1.14 18.03
CA LYS A 243 6.83 0.99 18.84
C LYS A 243 8.03 1.71 18.21
N ILE A 244 8.22 1.65 16.88
CA ILE A 244 9.32 2.38 16.19
C ILE A 244 9.17 3.89 16.41
N ILE A 245 7.97 4.39 16.18
CA ILE A 245 7.67 5.82 16.20
C ILE A 245 7.77 6.41 17.60
N GLU A 246 7.28 5.68 18.62
CA GLU A 246 7.36 6.09 20.03
C GLU A 246 8.80 6.06 20.55
N LYS A 247 9.64 5.17 20.00
CA LYS A 247 11.05 5.08 20.39
C LYS A 247 11.91 6.18 19.80
N PHE A 248 11.65 6.60 18.56
CA PHE A 248 12.49 7.56 17.85
C PHE A 248 11.71 8.80 17.40
N ASP A 249 12.02 9.93 18.04
CA ASP A 249 11.37 11.22 17.76
C ASP A 249 11.67 11.78 16.36
N ASN A 250 12.82 11.42 15.78
CA ASN A 250 13.24 11.89 14.46
C ASN A 250 12.91 10.91 13.34
N PHE A 251 12.06 9.91 13.59
CA PHE A 251 11.71 8.92 12.57
C PHE A 251 10.38 9.23 11.89
N VAL A 252 10.33 8.99 10.58
CA VAL A 252 9.13 9.02 9.75
C VAL A 252 8.98 7.65 9.11
N LEU A 253 7.84 7.00 9.36
CA LEU A 253 7.56 5.67 8.85
C LEU A 253 6.31 5.71 7.95
N PHE A 254 6.52 5.56 6.65
CA PHE A 254 5.42 5.44 5.69
C PHE A 254 4.89 4.01 5.67
N LEU A 255 3.56 3.88 5.68
CA LEU A 255 2.84 2.62 5.84
C LEU A 255 1.92 2.46 4.63
N PRO A 256 2.15 1.51 3.72
CA PRO A 256 1.28 1.34 2.55
C PRO A 256 -0.16 0.99 2.93
N GLY A 257 -0.36 0.35 4.09
CA GLY A 257 -1.68 0.00 4.62
C GLY A 257 -2.58 1.20 4.95
N THR A 258 -2.07 2.42 4.93
CA THR A 258 -2.93 3.62 5.03
C THR A 258 -3.81 3.81 3.80
N ILE A 259 -3.49 3.21 2.65
CA ILE A 259 -4.35 3.25 1.46
C ILE A 259 -4.56 1.83 0.94
N ASP A 260 -5.79 1.36 1.07
CA ASP A 260 -6.19 -0.01 0.83
C ASP A 260 -7.26 -0.16 -0.29
N GLU A 261 -6.78 -0.09 -1.53
CA GLU A 261 -7.65 0.01 -2.71
C GLU A 261 -7.87 -1.33 -3.44
N LEU A 262 -6.97 -2.30 -3.30
CA LEU A 262 -7.06 -3.60 -3.97
C LEU A 262 -8.02 -4.56 -3.26
N LYS A 263 -9.25 -4.11 -3.03
CA LYS A 263 -10.29 -4.87 -2.31
C LYS A 263 -11.48 -5.31 -3.16
N ILE A 264 -11.52 -5.05 -4.47
CA ILE A 264 -12.59 -5.57 -5.34
C ILE A 264 -12.53 -7.10 -5.35
N LYS A 265 -13.66 -7.76 -5.07
CA LYS A 265 -13.76 -9.22 -5.07
C LYS A 265 -13.77 -9.77 -6.49
N TYR A 266 -13.21 -10.96 -6.63
CA TYR A 266 -13.26 -11.72 -7.86
C TYR A 266 -13.38 -13.22 -7.55
N ILE A 267 -13.93 -13.97 -8.50
CA ILE A 267 -13.98 -15.44 -8.48
C ILE A 267 -13.13 -15.98 -9.64
N GLN A 268 -12.49 -17.12 -9.43
CA GLN A 268 -11.79 -17.83 -10.49
C GLN A 268 -12.77 -18.72 -11.24
N LYS A 269 -12.94 -18.49 -12.55
CA LYS A 269 -13.77 -19.30 -13.43
C LYS A 269 -13.00 -19.57 -14.72
N ASP A 270 -12.81 -20.84 -15.07
CA ASP A 270 -12.12 -21.27 -16.29
C ASP A 270 -10.72 -20.62 -16.48
N ASN A 271 -9.96 -20.47 -15.39
CA ASN A 271 -8.65 -19.77 -15.33
C ASN A 271 -8.69 -18.25 -15.57
N HIS A 272 -9.87 -17.63 -15.52
CA HIS A 272 -10.05 -16.18 -15.61
C HIS A 272 -10.62 -15.60 -14.31
N GLU A 273 -10.17 -14.38 -13.96
CA GLU A 273 -10.71 -13.61 -12.83
C GLU A 273 -12.01 -12.93 -13.27
N VAL A 274 -13.15 -13.33 -12.70
CA VAL A 274 -14.44 -12.66 -12.88
C VAL A 274 -14.68 -11.75 -11.68
N PHE A 275 -14.73 -10.45 -11.90
CA PHE A 275 -14.86 -9.44 -10.86
C PHE A 275 -16.33 -9.27 -10.47
N ILE A 276 -16.59 -9.19 -9.17
CA ILE A 276 -17.93 -9.00 -8.63
C ILE A 276 -18.01 -7.66 -7.90
N PRO A 277 -19.17 -6.97 -7.94
CA PRO A 277 -19.40 -5.66 -7.32
C PRO A 277 -19.49 -5.76 -5.78
N LYS A 278 -18.44 -6.27 -5.15
CA LYS A 278 -18.33 -6.43 -3.69
C LYS A 278 -16.90 -6.20 -3.26
N PHE A 279 -16.72 -5.73 -2.03
CA PHE A 279 -15.40 -5.60 -1.43
C PHE A 279 -15.02 -6.80 -0.55
N PHE A 280 -13.73 -7.12 -0.55
CA PHE A 280 -13.08 -7.80 0.56
C PHE A 280 -13.00 -6.85 1.76
N PRO A 281 -12.95 -7.37 3.00
CA PRO A 281 -12.76 -6.55 4.19
C PRO A 281 -11.50 -5.68 4.08
N ARG A 282 -11.61 -4.45 4.56
CA ARG A 282 -10.46 -3.55 4.73
C ARG A 282 -9.57 -4.10 5.85
N LEU A 283 -8.25 -3.91 5.75
CA LEU A 283 -7.38 -4.10 6.91
C LEU A 283 -7.57 -2.95 7.91
N ASP A 284 -7.40 -3.25 9.20
CA ASP A 284 -7.48 -2.24 10.25
C ASP A 284 -6.45 -1.14 10.03
N ALA A 285 -6.89 0.11 10.15
CA ALA A 285 -6.02 1.26 10.00
C ALA A 285 -4.91 1.26 11.07
N PRO A 286 -3.71 1.74 10.74
CA PRO A 286 -2.59 1.74 11.68
C PRO A 286 -2.75 2.65 12.88
N TYR A 287 -3.62 3.64 12.76
CA TYR A 287 -3.88 4.62 13.81
C TYR A 287 -5.39 4.82 13.97
N PRO A 288 -5.84 5.02 15.22
CA PRO A 288 -7.18 5.53 15.49
C PRO A 288 -7.48 6.82 14.71
N GLU A 289 -8.73 7.01 14.28
CA GLU A 289 -9.17 8.11 13.41
C GLU A 289 -8.97 9.51 14.01
N ASP A 290 -9.01 9.63 15.35
CA ASP A 290 -8.74 10.87 16.08
C ASP A 290 -7.27 11.29 16.02
N LYS A 291 -6.36 10.35 15.71
CA LYS A 291 -4.93 10.62 15.55
C LYS A 291 -4.52 10.88 14.10
N GLN A 292 -5.37 10.49 13.14
CA GLN A 292 -5.11 10.67 11.71
C GLN A 292 -5.22 12.14 11.30
N ILE A 293 -4.46 12.55 10.28
CA ILE A 293 -4.54 13.92 9.77
C ILE A 293 -5.87 14.18 9.05
N GLY A 294 -6.39 13.21 8.32
CA GLY A 294 -7.64 13.31 7.60
C GLY A 294 -8.84 13.26 8.54
N PRO A 295 -9.93 13.99 8.25
CA PRO A 295 -11.18 13.80 8.96
C PRO A 295 -11.77 12.41 8.69
N PRO A 296 -12.43 11.79 9.69
CA PRO A 296 -13.18 10.56 9.49
C PRO A 296 -14.30 10.80 8.48
N LEU A 297 -14.80 9.72 7.90
CA LEU A 297 -16.02 9.80 7.12
C LEU A 297 -17.19 10.12 8.05
N ILE A 298 -18.16 10.88 7.54
CA ILE A 298 -19.41 11.05 8.27
C ILE A 298 -20.12 9.69 8.25
N LYS A 299 -20.63 9.22 9.39
CA LYS A 299 -21.24 7.88 9.55
C LYS A 299 -22.21 7.47 8.44
N ARG A 300 -23.06 8.40 7.98
CA ARG A 300 -23.99 8.16 6.86
C ARG A 300 -23.26 7.73 5.57
N LEU A 301 -22.09 8.27 5.29
CA LEU A 301 -21.27 7.94 4.12
C LEU A 301 -20.48 6.64 4.31
N GLU A 302 -20.11 6.30 5.54
CA GLU A 302 -19.45 5.03 5.88
C GLU A 302 -20.33 3.85 5.52
N GLU A 303 -21.63 3.96 5.80
CA GLU A 303 -22.64 2.92 5.57
C GLU A 303 -22.99 2.73 4.08
N ILE A 304 -22.59 3.64 3.18
CA ILE A 304 -22.86 3.51 1.74
C ILE A 304 -21.99 2.39 1.15
N ASP A 305 -22.64 1.40 0.53
CA ASP A 305 -21.98 0.51 -0.42
C ASP A 305 -21.88 1.21 -1.77
N ILE A 306 -20.65 1.39 -2.26
CA ILE A 306 -20.37 2.07 -3.53
C ILE A 306 -20.92 1.29 -4.73
N PHE A 307 -21.05 -0.04 -4.58
CA PHE A 307 -21.57 -0.91 -5.61
C PHE A 307 -23.01 -1.37 -5.36
N ASP A 308 -23.61 -1.00 -4.22
CA ASP A 308 -25.04 -1.21 -3.93
C ASP A 308 -25.61 0.02 -3.21
N PRO A 309 -25.63 1.20 -3.87
CA PRO A 309 -26.06 2.42 -3.23
C PRO A 309 -27.56 2.39 -2.89
N PRO A 310 -27.99 3.16 -1.88
CA PRO A 310 -29.39 3.18 -1.44
C PRO A 310 -30.34 3.44 -2.61
N LYS A 311 -31.45 2.69 -2.67
CA LYS A 311 -32.49 2.69 -3.74
C LYS A 311 -32.13 1.91 -5.00
N CYS A 312 -30.92 1.39 -5.13
CA CYS A 312 -30.61 0.38 -6.14
C CYS A 312 -30.87 -1.01 -5.56
N ASN A 313 -31.36 -1.93 -6.38
CA ASN A 313 -31.40 -3.35 -6.03
C ASN A 313 -30.48 -4.09 -6.99
N ILE A 314 -29.26 -4.42 -6.55
CA ILE A 314 -28.29 -5.12 -7.39
C ILE A 314 -28.80 -6.47 -7.91
N SER A 315 -29.78 -7.09 -7.23
CA SER A 315 -30.38 -8.35 -7.65
C SER A 315 -31.27 -8.24 -8.89
N THR A 316 -31.54 -7.03 -9.39
CA THR A 316 -32.35 -6.81 -10.60
C THR A 316 -31.50 -6.66 -11.86
N ILE A 317 -30.16 -6.68 -11.73
CA ILE A 317 -29.25 -6.58 -12.86
C ILE A 317 -29.30 -7.86 -13.67
N ASN A 318 -29.47 -7.75 -14.98
CA ASN A 318 -29.51 -8.91 -15.87
C ASN A 318 -28.08 -9.46 -16.11
N PRO A 319 -27.96 -10.73 -16.55
CA PRO A 319 -26.64 -11.37 -16.72
C PRO A 319 -25.70 -10.68 -17.71
N ASP A 320 -26.20 -9.94 -18.70
CA ASP A 320 -25.36 -9.25 -19.67
C ASP A 320 -24.78 -7.96 -19.09
N ASP A 321 -25.56 -7.23 -18.29
CA ASP A 321 -25.10 -6.08 -17.55
C ASP A 321 -24.12 -6.47 -16.42
N GLU A 322 -24.29 -7.64 -15.79
CA GLU A 322 -23.30 -8.18 -14.85
C GLU A 322 -21.93 -8.41 -15.53
N LYS A 323 -21.91 -8.96 -16.76
CA LYS A 323 -20.66 -9.14 -17.53
C LYS A 323 -19.99 -7.80 -17.83
N ARG A 324 -20.77 -6.78 -18.21
CA ARG A 324 -20.26 -5.43 -18.48
C ARG A 324 -19.67 -4.80 -17.22
N ILE A 325 -20.37 -4.89 -16.10
CA ILE A 325 -19.87 -4.44 -14.79
C ILE A 325 -18.59 -5.18 -14.42
N SER A 326 -18.54 -6.50 -14.57
CA SER A 326 -17.33 -7.29 -14.31
C SER A 326 -16.15 -6.82 -15.17
N SER A 327 -16.38 -6.50 -16.45
CA SER A 327 -15.33 -5.99 -17.35
C SER A 327 -14.80 -4.63 -16.88
N LEU A 328 -15.68 -3.72 -16.47
CA LEU A 328 -15.27 -2.41 -15.94
C LEU A 328 -14.57 -2.51 -14.59
N LEU A 329 -15.03 -3.39 -13.70
CA LEU A 329 -14.35 -3.68 -12.44
C LEU A 329 -12.96 -4.28 -12.66
N HIS A 330 -12.79 -5.11 -13.70
CA HIS A 330 -11.48 -5.61 -14.10
C HIS A 330 -10.57 -4.46 -14.53
N GLN A 331 -11.05 -3.57 -15.42
CA GLN A 331 -10.31 -2.37 -15.83
C GLN A 331 -9.95 -1.46 -14.64
N LEU A 332 -10.90 -1.18 -13.76
CA LEU A 332 -10.65 -0.39 -12.54
C LEU A 332 -9.60 -1.08 -11.65
N SER A 333 -9.72 -2.40 -11.44
CA SER A 333 -8.75 -3.18 -10.66
C SER A 333 -7.34 -3.09 -11.24
N ASP A 334 -7.18 -3.19 -12.56
CA ASP A 334 -5.88 -3.07 -13.22
C ASP A 334 -5.29 -1.66 -13.07
N LEU A 335 -6.10 -0.62 -13.23
CA LEU A 335 -5.68 0.76 -12.97
C LEU A 335 -5.26 0.97 -11.51
N ILE A 336 -6.00 0.41 -10.55
CA ILE A 336 -5.61 0.43 -9.13
C ILE A 336 -4.27 -0.29 -8.94
N ARG A 337 -4.05 -1.48 -9.54
CA ARG A 337 -2.78 -2.23 -9.42
C ARG A 337 -1.59 -1.40 -9.92
N LEU A 338 -1.75 -0.71 -11.06
CA LEU A 338 -0.73 0.18 -11.60
C LEU A 338 -0.45 1.37 -10.68
N GLN A 339 -1.50 2.02 -10.16
CA GLN A 339 -1.33 3.16 -9.27
C GLN A 339 -0.79 2.80 -7.89
N VAL A 340 -1.20 1.66 -7.30
CA VAL A 340 -0.63 1.14 -6.06
C VAL A 340 0.88 0.93 -6.23
N THR A 341 1.28 0.28 -7.33
CA THR A 341 2.71 0.09 -7.65
C THR A 341 3.43 1.45 -7.78
N SER A 342 2.88 2.38 -8.56
CA SER A 342 3.47 3.72 -8.73
C SER A 342 3.60 4.46 -7.39
N ARG A 343 2.53 4.47 -6.59
CA ARG A 343 2.47 5.09 -5.26
C ARG A 343 3.54 4.51 -4.34
N ASP A 344 3.59 3.19 -4.19
CA ASP A 344 4.51 2.53 -3.27
C ASP A 344 5.97 2.79 -3.66
N LEU A 345 6.29 2.79 -4.96
CA LEU A 345 7.61 3.18 -5.45
C LEU A 345 7.95 4.64 -5.13
N ASN A 346 6.98 5.55 -5.18
CA ASN A 346 7.18 6.94 -4.77
C ASN A 346 7.38 7.09 -3.26
N LEU A 347 6.65 6.32 -2.45
CA LEU A 347 6.86 6.27 -1.00
C LEU A 347 8.27 5.73 -0.65
N ILE A 348 8.78 4.77 -1.42
CA ILE A 348 10.16 4.28 -1.28
C ILE A 348 11.17 5.36 -1.71
N ASN A 349 10.88 6.11 -2.78
CA ASN A 349 11.75 7.20 -3.23
C ASN A 349 11.90 8.28 -2.16
N GLN A 350 10.82 8.73 -1.51
CA GLN A 350 10.91 9.72 -0.42
C GLN A 350 11.48 9.12 0.88
N SER A 351 11.51 7.80 1.04
CA SER A 351 12.09 7.10 2.20
C SER A 351 13.61 7.00 2.09
N LYS A 352 14.30 8.12 2.34
CA LYS A 352 15.74 8.27 2.10
C LYS A 352 16.63 7.27 2.87
N ASN A 353 16.17 6.70 3.98
CA ASN A 353 16.93 5.73 4.76
C ASN A 353 16.62 4.28 4.35
N GLY A 354 15.55 4.07 3.57
CA GLY A 354 15.28 2.83 2.85
C GLY A 354 14.01 2.12 3.29
N VAL A 355 14.03 0.79 3.20
CA VAL A 355 12.85 -0.07 3.35
C VAL A 355 13.06 -1.05 4.49
N ILE A 356 12.07 -1.12 5.39
CA ILE A 356 11.96 -2.14 6.42
C ILE A 356 10.93 -3.14 5.93
N ALA A 357 11.36 -4.38 5.66
CA ALA A 357 10.46 -5.47 5.39
C ALA A 357 10.15 -6.20 6.70
N TYR A 358 8.92 -6.03 7.17
CA TYR A 358 8.44 -6.70 8.36
C TYR A 358 7.88 -8.07 7.98
N ARG A 359 8.50 -9.13 8.51
CA ARG A 359 8.24 -10.53 8.16
C ARG A 359 7.88 -11.47 9.31
N PRO A 360 6.87 -11.16 10.12
CA PRO A 360 6.08 -12.21 10.72
C PRO A 360 5.01 -12.71 9.72
N TYR A 361 4.69 -13.99 9.81
CA TYR A 361 3.61 -14.71 9.10
C TYR A 361 3.49 -14.55 7.57
N PHE A 362 4.52 -14.95 6.81
CA PHE A 362 4.35 -15.15 5.36
C PHE A 362 3.70 -16.51 5.06
N PRO A 363 2.55 -16.58 4.37
CA PRO A 363 2.17 -17.83 3.71
C PRO A 363 3.21 -18.16 2.62
N ASP A 364 3.50 -19.46 2.45
CA ASP A 364 4.21 -20.20 1.39
C ASP A 364 5.18 -19.50 0.39
N LYS A 365 4.89 -18.28 -0.08
CA LYS A 365 5.81 -17.40 -0.83
C LYS A 365 5.71 -15.95 -0.35
N LEU A 366 6.87 -15.29 -0.31
CA LEU A 366 6.94 -13.82 -0.19
C LEU A 366 6.01 -13.16 -1.19
N SER A 367 5.23 -12.17 -0.72
CA SER A 367 4.36 -11.43 -1.61
C SER A 367 5.20 -10.80 -2.71
N GLY A 368 4.71 -10.92 -3.95
CA GLY A 368 5.38 -10.30 -5.11
C GLY A 368 5.61 -8.81 -4.91
N GLY A 369 4.70 -8.14 -4.19
CA GLY A 369 4.79 -6.73 -3.79
C GLY A 369 6.02 -6.43 -2.94
N VAL A 370 6.16 -7.05 -1.76
CA VAL A 370 7.31 -6.80 -0.84
C VAL A 370 8.63 -7.08 -1.54
N ARG A 371 8.69 -8.16 -2.33
CA ARG A 371 9.90 -8.47 -3.12
C ARG A 371 10.22 -7.39 -4.15
N ALA A 372 9.22 -6.87 -4.86
CA ALA A 372 9.40 -5.81 -5.84
C ALA A 372 9.88 -4.50 -5.19
N GLU A 373 9.30 -4.13 -4.05
CA GLU A 373 9.67 -2.97 -3.24
C GLU A 373 11.14 -3.04 -2.80
N MET A 374 11.56 -4.16 -2.21
CA MET A 374 12.95 -4.36 -1.78
C MET A 374 13.94 -4.41 -2.94
N LYS A 375 13.56 -5.04 -4.07
CA LYS A 375 14.36 -5.01 -5.30
C LYS A 375 14.53 -3.59 -5.81
N TYR A 376 13.48 -2.78 -5.76
CA TYR A 376 13.54 -1.38 -6.15
C TYR A 376 14.47 -0.58 -5.25
N ASN A 377 14.30 -0.66 -3.92
CA ASN A 377 15.19 0.02 -2.99
C ASN A 377 16.64 -0.47 -3.12
N SER A 378 16.89 -1.75 -3.40
CA SER A 378 18.24 -2.26 -3.69
C SER A 378 18.91 -1.54 -4.87
N LYS A 379 18.14 -1.16 -5.90
CA LYS A 379 18.64 -0.35 -7.01
C LYS A 379 18.97 1.08 -6.57
N LEU A 380 18.19 1.65 -5.65
CA LEU A 380 18.44 2.96 -5.06
C LEU A 380 19.65 2.96 -4.13
N CYS A 381 19.89 1.90 -3.34
CA CYS A 381 21.06 1.76 -2.47
C CYS A 381 22.38 1.80 -3.25
N LYS A 382 22.37 1.38 -4.53
CA LYS A 382 23.54 1.49 -5.42
C LYS A 382 23.89 2.95 -5.75
N ARG A 383 22.90 3.85 -5.68
CA ARG A 383 23.04 5.30 -5.95
C ARG A 383 23.26 6.11 -4.68
N ASP A 384 22.65 5.70 -3.57
CA ASP A 384 22.77 6.35 -2.27
C ASP A 384 23.07 5.31 -1.17
N LYS A 385 24.32 5.32 -0.67
CA LYS A 385 24.80 4.37 0.34
C LYS A 385 24.12 4.53 1.71
N ARG A 386 23.40 5.63 1.95
CA ARG A 386 22.65 5.86 3.20
C ARG A 386 21.36 5.02 3.26
N ARG A 387 20.88 4.54 2.11
CA ARG A 387 19.71 3.67 2.02
C ARG A 387 20.06 2.25 2.42
N ASN A 388 19.19 1.64 3.21
CA ASN A 388 19.29 0.24 3.60
C ASN A 388 17.98 -0.51 3.32
N ASN A 389 18.12 -1.77 2.93
CA ASN A 389 17.06 -2.73 3.19
C ASN A 389 17.30 -3.30 4.57
N VAL A 390 16.25 -3.41 5.36
CA VAL A 390 16.25 -4.08 6.66
C VAL A 390 15.17 -5.14 6.61
N ILE A 391 15.51 -6.35 7.02
CA ILE A 391 14.55 -7.44 7.15
C ILE A 391 14.40 -7.75 8.62
N ILE A 392 13.17 -7.78 9.08
CA ILE A 392 12.83 -8.25 10.42
C ILE A 392 12.07 -9.54 10.24
N SER A 393 12.67 -10.65 10.66
CA SER A 393 12.10 -11.98 10.54
C SER A 393 11.88 -12.57 11.92
N VAL A 394 10.75 -13.25 12.09
CA VAL A 394 10.44 -14.03 13.28
C VAL A 394 10.68 -15.50 12.97
N ASN A 395 11.50 -16.17 13.78
CA ASN A 395 11.91 -17.56 13.56
C ASN A 395 10.71 -18.50 13.52
N GLU A 396 9.75 -18.32 14.42
CA GLU A 396 8.52 -19.11 14.44
C GLU A 396 7.77 -19.04 13.11
N ASP A 397 7.70 -17.86 12.51
CA ASP A 397 6.93 -17.64 11.30
C ASP A 397 7.65 -18.08 10.05
N GLN A 398 8.96 -17.88 10.02
CA GLN A 398 9.82 -18.48 9.02
C GLN A 398 9.65 -20.01 9.01
N ALA A 399 9.59 -20.63 10.20
CA ALA A 399 9.35 -22.05 10.32
C ALA A 399 7.97 -22.46 9.78
N LYS A 400 6.90 -21.79 10.21
CA LYS A 400 5.53 -22.04 9.72
C LYS A 400 5.47 -21.92 8.19
N ALA A 401 6.06 -20.88 7.62
CA ALA A 401 6.12 -20.66 6.17
C ALA A 401 6.84 -21.80 5.44
N ARG A 402 7.97 -22.26 5.99
CA ARG A 402 8.73 -23.38 5.42
C ARG A 402 7.98 -24.71 5.55
N ILE A 403 7.29 -24.97 6.65
CA ILE A 403 6.43 -26.15 6.82
C ILE A 403 5.33 -26.13 5.76
N LEU A 404 4.58 -25.02 5.63
CA LEU A 404 3.55 -24.86 4.61
C LEU A 404 4.09 -25.12 3.19
N ARG A 405 5.26 -24.54 2.87
CA ARG A 405 5.92 -24.70 1.58
C ARG A 405 6.38 -26.14 1.33
N PHE A 406 6.92 -26.82 2.34
CA PHE A 406 7.29 -28.23 2.27
C PHE A 406 6.08 -29.07 1.87
N PHE A 407 4.97 -28.96 2.59
CA PHE A 407 3.75 -29.71 2.29
C PHE A 407 3.11 -29.33 0.96
N LEU A 408 3.15 -28.06 0.57
CA LEU A 408 2.69 -27.63 -0.76
C LEU A 408 3.51 -28.27 -1.88
N PHE A 409 4.84 -28.34 -1.74
CA PHE A 409 5.68 -29.04 -2.70
C PHE A 409 5.32 -30.50 -2.80
N ILE A 410 5.09 -31.18 -1.67
CA ILE A 410 4.65 -32.58 -1.66
C ILE A 410 3.33 -32.75 -2.42
N LEU A 411 2.31 -31.94 -2.09
CA LEU A 411 1.00 -32.00 -2.73
C LEU A 411 1.06 -31.71 -4.24
N THR A 412 1.90 -30.77 -4.65
CA THR A 412 2.01 -30.38 -6.06
C THR A 412 2.91 -31.30 -6.86
N SER A 413 3.85 -31.99 -6.22
CA SER A 413 4.89 -32.76 -6.91
C SER A 413 4.66 -34.25 -6.92
N ILE A 414 3.80 -34.83 -6.07
CA ILE A 414 3.46 -36.26 -6.15
C ILE A 414 2.40 -36.52 -7.23
N LYS A 415 2.59 -37.57 -8.03
CA LYS A 415 1.63 -38.00 -9.06
C LYS A 415 0.52 -38.84 -8.43
N GLY A 416 -0.73 -38.57 -8.83
CA GLY A 416 -1.88 -39.41 -8.45
C GLY A 416 -2.31 -39.31 -6.99
N ILE A 417 -2.11 -38.15 -6.34
CA ILE A 417 -2.62 -37.92 -4.99
C ILE A 417 -4.14 -38.09 -4.97
N THR A 418 -4.63 -38.99 -4.12
CA THR A 418 -6.07 -39.17 -3.88
C THR A 418 -6.57 -38.14 -2.87
N ASN A 419 -7.87 -37.83 -2.88
CA ASN A 419 -8.47 -36.92 -1.89
C ASN A 419 -8.18 -37.35 -0.43
N GLN A 420 -8.18 -38.66 -0.16
CA GLN A 420 -7.87 -39.19 1.17
C GLN A 420 -6.41 -38.93 1.58
N LEU A 421 -5.47 -39.11 0.65
CA LEU A 421 -4.06 -38.82 0.90
C LEU A 421 -3.83 -37.32 1.07
N GLU A 422 -4.49 -36.49 0.27
CA GLU A 422 -4.43 -35.03 0.41
C GLU A 422 -4.89 -34.58 1.80
N ILE A 423 -5.99 -35.15 2.32
CA ILE A 423 -6.47 -34.87 3.68
C ILE A 423 -5.41 -35.28 4.71
N LYS A 424 -4.86 -36.50 4.64
CA LYS A 424 -3.80 -36.95 5.57
C LYS A 424 -2.57 -36.05 5.55
N ILE A 425 -2.15 -35.61 4.37
CA ILE A 425 -1.00 -34.71 4.21
C ILE A 425 -1.30 -33.34 4.84
N LYS A 426 -2.53 -32.83 4.71
CA LYS A 426 -2.97 -31.58 5.35
C LYS A 426 -3.07 -31.72 6.87
N ASP A 427 -3.55 -32.86 7.38
CA ASP A 427 -3.63 -33.12 8.82
C ASP A 427 -2.23 -33.19 9.46
N GLU A 428 -1.27 -33.85 8.80
CA GLU A 428 0.12 -33.93 9.24
C GLU A 428 0.79 -32.55 9.22
N ARG A 429 0.54 -31.75 8.17
CA ARG A 429 0.95 -30.35 8.10
C ARG A 429 0.45 -29.56 9.30
N ASP A 430 -0.84 -29.68 9.62
CA ASP A 430 -1.46 -28.95 10.73
C ASP A 430 -0.96 -29.44 12.10
N THR A 431 -0.47 -30.67 12.17
CA THR A 431 0.24 -31.21 13.32
C THR A 431 1.63 -30.58 13.45
N TRP A 432 2.41 -30.53 12.37
CA TRP A 432 3.75 -29.92 12.37
C TRP A 432 3.71 -28.42 12.66
N LEU A 433 2.67 -27.71 12.21
CA LEU A 433 2.48 -26.29 12.52
C LEU A 433 2.26 -26.04 14.02
N ARG A 434 1.75 -27.02 14.76
CA ARG A 434 1.52 -26.95 16.22
C ARG A 434 2.69 -27.46 17.05
N ASP A 435 3.56 -28.29 16.45
CA ASP A 435 4.72 -28.89 17.10
C ASP A 435 5.88 -27.87 17.24
N ILE A 436 6.29 -27.61 18.49
CA ILE A 436 7.35 -26.65 18.83
C ILE A 436 8.72 -27.10 18.29
N ASP A 437 9.03 -28.39 18.39
CA ASP A 437 10.32 -28.93 17.91
C ASP A 437 10.37 -28.89 16.39
N MET A 438 9.27 -29.20 15.71
CA MET A 438 9.19 -29.07 14.26
C MET A 438 9.35 -27.63 13.82
N LYS A 439 8.74 -26.66 14.51
CA LYS A 439 8.98 -25.24 14.22
C LYS A 439 10.45 -24.86 14.40
N LYS A 440 11.07 -25.25 15.52
CA LYS A 440 12.51 -25.01 15.76
C LYS A 440 13.41 -25.63 14.68
N ASN A 441 13.10 -26.85 14.27
CA ASN A 441 13.83 -27.56 13.22
C ASN A 441 13.73 -26.86 11.85
N PHE A 442 12.56 -26.27 11.55
CA PHE A 442 12.31 -25.57 10.30
C PHE A 442 12.80 -24.11 10.30
N SER A 443 13.04 -23.48 11.45
CA SER A 443 13.67 -22.15 11.53
C SER A 443 15.19 -22.19 11.34
N ASP A 444 15.85 -23.31 11.69
CA ASP A 444 17.30 -23.47 11.61
C ASP A 444 17.79 -24.00 10.24
N ASP A 445 18.50 -23.14 9.51
CA ASP A 445 19.09 -23.46 8.21
C ASP A 445 20.11 -24.61 8.29
N MET A 446 20.87 -24.73 9.39
CA MET A 446 21.85 -25.78 9.60
C MET A 446 21.17 -27.11 9.94
N TYR A 447 20.10 -27.07 10.74
CA TYR A 447 19.30 -28.26 11.01
C TYR A 447 18.70 -28.83 9.72
N LEU A 448 18.08 -27.99 8.90
CA LEU A 448 17.50 -28.42 7.63
C LEU A 448 18.56 -29.00 6.68
N LYS A 449 19.81 -28.50 6.68
CA LYS A 449 20.89 -29.07 5.87
C LYS A 449 21.30 -30.46 6.35
N ASN A 450 21.46 -30.63 7.66
CA ASN A 450 22.08 -31.81 8.25
C ASN A 450 21.09 -32.94 8.57
N ASN A 451 19.82 -32.61 8.84
CA ASN A 451 18.83 -33.55 9.37
C ASN A 451 17.58 -33.69 8.47
N PHE A 452 17.64 -33.24 7.21
CA PHE A 452 16.48 -33.30 6.30
C PHE A 452 15.92 -34.71 6.11
N ASN A 453 16.78 -35.73 6.13
CA ASN A 453 16.37 -37.13 6.00
C ASN A 453 15.40 -37.54 7.11
N GLN A 454 15.59 -37.06 8.35
CA GLN A 454 14.68 -37.36 9.45
C GLN A 454 13.29 -36.71 9.24
N ILE A 455 13.26 -35.49 8.69
CA ILE A 455 12.02 -34.80 8.34
C ILE A 455 11.28 -35.58 7.25
N ARG A 456 12.01 -36.01 6.23
CA ARG A 456 11.49 -36.84 5.14
C ARG A 456 10.93 -38.16 5.67
N GLU A 457 11.67 -38.88 6.51
CA GLU A 457 11.23 -40.16 7.08
C GLU A 457 9.94 -40.03 7.88
N LYS A 458 9.73 -38.92 8.59
CA LYS A 458 8.46 -38.63 9.27
C LYS A 458 7.30 -38.55 8.28
N LEU A 459 7.47 -37.82 7.16
CA LEU A 459 6.44 -37.71 6.13
C LEU A 459 6.21 -39.05 5.39
N GLU A 460 7.26 -39.78 5.06
CA GLU A 460 7.14 -41.04 4.30
C GLU A 460 6.34 -42.12 5.04
N LYS A 461 6.18 -42.03 6.36
CA LYS A 461 5.29 -42.90 7.15
C LYS A 461 3.82 -42.78 6.75
N ILE A 462 3.39 -41.63 6.22
CA ILE A 462 2.00 -41.39 5.80
C ILE A 462 1.82 -41.50 4.27
N LEU A 463 2.91 -41.55 3.50
CA LEU A 463 2.87 -41.71 2.06
C LEU A 463 2.81 -43.20 1.67
N PRO A 464 2.19 -43.55 0.52
CA PRO A 464 2.28 -44.90 -0.04
C PRO A 464 3.74 -45.28 -0.32
N LYS A 465 4.17 -46.53 -0.12
CA LYS A 465 5.58 -46.94 -0.34
C LYS A 465 6.08 -46.71 -1.78
N ASP A 466 5.17 -46.69 -2.73
CA ASP A 466 5.38 -46.65 -4.17
C ASP A 466 5.04 -45.28 -4.80
N TYR A 467 4.90 -44.21 -4.01
CA TYR A 467 4.64 -42.88 -4.55
C TYR A 467 5.76 -42.40 -5.51
N VAL A 468 5.40 -41.59 -6.51
CA VAL A 468 6.32 -41.08 -7.53
C VAL A 468 6.12 -39.58 -7.73
N PHE A 469 7.22 -38.84 -7.93
CA PHE A 469 7.17 -37.43 -8.27
C PHE A 469 6.77 -37.21 -9.75
N LYS A 470 6.05 -36.12 -10.06
CA LYS A 470 5.55 -35.78 -11.41
C LYS A 470 6.68 -35.58 -12.43
N ASP A 471 7.82 -35.05 -12.00
CA ASP A 471 9.00 -34.78 -12.84
C ASP A 471 9.84 -36.04 -13.12
N PHE A 472 9.37 -37.23 -12.73
CA PHE A 472 10.04 -38.49 -13.05
C PHE A 472 9.91 -38.80 -14.54
N LYS A 473 10.92 -38.41 -15.33
CA LYS A 473 11.12 -38.89 -16.70
C LYS A 473 12.05 -40.10 -16.66
N TYR A 474 11.49 -41.27 -16.94
CA TYR A 474 12.27 -42.48 -17.13
C TYR A 474 12.78 -42.52 -18.57
N GLU A 475 14.06 -42.24 -18.79
CA GLU A 475 14.71 -42.64 -20.04
C GLU A 475 14.89 -44.17 -19.98
N ARG A 476 14.19 -44.89 -20.87
CA ARG A 476 14.31 -46.34 -20.98
C ARG A 476 15.73 -46.71 -21.39
N SER A 477 16.62 -46.90 -20.43
CA SER A 477 17.82 -47.72 -20.64
C SER A 477 17.48 -49.18 -20.33
N GLU A 478 17.88 -50.07 -21.22
CA GLU A 478 17.31 -51.40 -21.46
C GLU A 478 17.66 -52.51 -20.44
N THR A 479 18.01 -52.17 -19.19
CA THR A 479 18.36 -53.20 -18.19
C THR A 479 17.30 -53.32 -17.08
N PHE A 480 16.67 -54.49 -17.07
CA PHE A 480 15.52 -54.91 -16.27
C PHE A 480 15.67 -54.68 -14.73
N THR A 481 14.58 -54.15 -14.16
CA THR A 481 14.16 -54.10 -12.73
C THR A 481 15.07 -53.50 -11.66
N LYS A 482 16.39 -53.76 -11.63
CA LYS A 482 17.29 -53.05 -10.68
C LYS A 482 17.41 -51.56 -10.99
N GLY A 483 17.32 -51.20 -12.28
CA GLY A 483 17.37 -49.81 -12.75
C GLY A 483 16.14 -48.98 -12.35
N LEU A 484 14.94 -49.56 -12.34
CA LEU A 484 13.71 -48.78 -12.11
C LEU A 484 13.57 -48.33 -10.65
N PHE A 485 13.76 -49.23 -9.69
CA PHE A 485 13.67 -48.87 -8.26
C PHE A 485 14.81 -47.95 -7.84
N ALA A 486 16.03 -48.20 -8.33
CA ALA A 486 17.16 -47.31 -8.08
C ALA A 486 16.92 -45.92 -8.68
N ALA A 487 16.43 -45.82 -9.92
CA ALA A 487 16.10 -44.55 -10.57
C ALA A 487 14.94 -43.83 -9.86
N GLN A 488 13.93 -44.56 -9.36
CA GLN A 488 12.85 -43.97 -8.56
C GLN A 488 13.38 -43.43 -7.23
N LEU A 489 14.25 -44.18 -6.54
CA LEU A 489 14.87 -43.74 -5.30
C LEU A 489 15.73 -42.49 -5.55
N GLU A 490 16.59 -42.51 -6.56
CA GLU A 490 17.41 -41.37 -6.97
C GLU A 490 16.54 -40.15 -7.32
N ASN A 491 15.45 -40.36 -8.05
CA ASN A 491 14.51 -39.28 -8.34
C ASN A 491 13.84 -38.72 -7.07
N ARG A 492 13.50 -39.58 -6.10
CA ARG A 492 12.97 -39.15 -4.80
C ARG A 492 14.02 -38.33 -4.05
N GLU A 493 15.26 -38.80 -3.96
CA GLU A 493 16.37 -38.06 -3.35
C GLU A 493 16.55 -36.69 -4.00
N ASN A 494 16.61 -36.66 -5.34
CA ASN A 494 16.81 -35.43 -6.10
C ASN A 494 15.66 -34.43 -5.90
N ASN A 495 14.41 -34.89 -5.81
CA ASN A 495 13.28 -34.02 -5.54
C ASN A 495 13.29 -33.49 -4.10
N TYR A 496 13.58 -34.33 -3.10
CA TYR A 496 13.72 -33.85 -1.72
C TYR A 496 14.89 -32.90 -1.55
N GLN A 497 15.99 -33.13 -2.26
CA GLN A 497 17.13 -32.23 -2.30
C GLN A 497 16.73 -30.85 -2.85
N LYS A 498 15.97 -30.81 -3.96
CA LYS A 498 15.39 -29.55 -4.49
C LYS A 498 14.44 -28.88 -3.51
N ILE A 499 13.61 -29.65 -2.81
CA ILE A 499 12.70 -29.13 -1.78
C ILE A 499 13.51 -28.48 -0.66
N ARG A 500 14.51 -29.19 -0.10
CA ARG A 500 15.41 -28.70 0.96
C ARG A 500 16.07 -27.39 0.56
N ASP A 501 16.69 -27.36 -0.62
CA ASP A 501 17.40 -26.17 -1.10
C ASP A 501 16.42 -25.02 -1.32
N GLY A 502 15.22 -25.31 -1.83
CA GLY A 502 14.15 -24.33 -1.96
C GLY A 502 13.64 -23.78 -0.63
N LEU A 503 13.61 -24.56 0.45
CA LEU A 503 13.20 -24.12 1.79
C LEU A 503 14.25 -23.21 2.44
N ILE A 504 15.54 -23.50 2.22
CA ILE A 504 16.65 -22.73 2.77
C ILE A 504 16.88 -21.45 1.96
N ASP A 505 16.68 -21.48 0.64
CA ASP A 505 16.91 -20.31 -0.22
C ASP A 505 15.91 -19.19 0.05
N ASP A 506 16.34 -18.22 0.84
CA ASP A 506 15.64 -16.94 1.03
C ASP A 506 16.15 -15.93 0.00
N GLU A 507 15.45 -15.81 -1.12
CA GLU A 507 15.82 -14.85 -2.18
C GLU A 507 15.91 -13.40 -1.70
N ILE A 508 15.27 -13.02 -0.59
CA ILE A 508 15.34 -11.65 -0.06
C ILE A 508 16.57 -11.47 0.81
N SER A 509 17.11 -12.52 1.43
CA SER A 509 18.43 -12.44 2.10
C SER A 509 19.52 -11.94 1.14
N LYS A 510 19.38 -12.21 -0.17
CA LYS A 510 20.27 -11.73 -1.24
C LYS A 510 20.11 -10.23 -1.56
N LEU A 511 19.04 -9.59 -1.08
CA LEU A 511 18.73 -8.17 -1.29
C LEU A 511 19.14 -7.28 -0.11
N VAL A 512 19.71 -7.88 0.94
CA VAL A 512 20.05 -7.21 2.19
C VAL A 512 21.46 -7.62 2.62
N LYS A 513 22.15 -6.76 3.37
CA LYS A 513 23.41 -7.14 4.01
C LYS A 513 23.11 -8.05 5.20
N SER A 514 24.05 -8.92 5.55
CA SER A 514 23.88 -9.87 6.66
C SER A 514 23.49 -9.19 7.98
N GLU A 515 24.10 -8.05 8.29
CA GLU A 515 23.86 -7.28 9.51
C GLU A 515 22.47 -6.62 9.58
N ASN A 516 21.82 -6.46 8.42
CA ASN A 516 20.49 -5.88 8.28
C ASN A 516 19.39 -6.95 8.21
N TYR A 517 19.74 -8.23 8.28
CA TYR A 517 18.81 -9.33 8.45
C TYR A 517 18.68 -9.63 9.94
N LYS A 518 17.65 -9.08 10.59
CA LYS A 518 17.40 -9.23 12.02
C LYS A 518 16.42 -10.38 12.24
N ARG A 519 16.84 -11.39 13.03
CA ARG A 519 16.03 -12.55 13.41
C ARG A 519 15.66 -12.45 14.88
N PHE A 520 14.40 -12.68 15.19
CA PHE A 520 13.87 -12.70 16.55
C PHE A 520 13.10 -14.00 16.76
N GLU A 521 13.08 -14.52 17.99
CA GLU A 521 12.31 -15.75 18.28
C GLU A 521 10.80 -15.50 18.20
N ASP A 522 10.35 -14.34 18.70
CA ASP A 522 8.94 -13.96 18.83
C ASP A 522 8.75 -12.46 18.51
N PRO A 523 7.60 -12.03 17.96
CA PRO A 523 7.32 -10.61 17.68
C PRO A 523 7.45 -9.67 18.89
N ASP A 524 7.15 -10.14 20.10
CA ASP A 524 7.26 -9.35 21.33
C ASP A 524 8.71 -9.15 21.80
N LEU A 525 9.63 -9.99 21.31
CA LEU A 525 11.07 -9.88 21.59
C LEU A 525 11.81 -8.94 20.62
N ILE A 526 11.10 -8.33 19.67
CA ILE A 526 11.70 -7.36 18.76
C ILE A 526 12.18 -6.13 19.53
N LYS A 527 13.50 -6.00 19.66
CA LYS A 527 14.17 -4.83 20.24
C LYS A 527 14.52 -3.86 19.13
N ILE A 528 13.81 -2.75 19.10
CA ILE A 528 13.89 -1.76 18.02
C ILE A 528 15.26 -1.08 17.98
N GLU A 529 15.92 -0.96 19.12
CA GLU A 529 17.28 -0.42 19.25
C GLU A 529 18.34 -1.31 18.60
N GLU A 530 18.07 -2.61 18.43
CA GLU A 530 18.98 -3.52 17.73
C GLU A 530 18.82 -3.44 16.20
N ILE A 531 17.76 -2.76 15.73
CA ILE A 531 17.44 -2.62 14.32
C ILE A 531 18.10 -1.38 13.70
N PHE A 532 18.20 -0.26 14.44
CA PHE A 532 18.55 1.07 13.90
C PHE A 532 19.81 1.69 14.48
#